data_AF-A0A101X6K5-F1
#
_entry.id   AF-A0A101X6K5-F1
#
_cell.length_a   1.000
_cell.length_b   1.000
_cell.length_c   1.000
_cell.angle_alpha   90.00
_cell.angle_beta   90.00
_cell.angle_gamma   90.00
#
_symmetry.space_group_name_H-M   'P 1'
#
loop_
_entity.id
_entity.type
_entity.pdbx_description
1 polymer ?
#
loop_
_entity_poly.entity_id
_entity_poly.type
_entity_poly.pdbx_seq_one_letter_code
_entity_poly.pdbx_strand_id
1 'polypeptide(L)'
;MSWFEDIDNWFKRIQKYFEELEREMEEEMDRMMRGVTPEEERSGRGRAKPRYYYYGFEISIGPDGKPRIKEFGNVRPKGERPIIEEDIEPLTDVIEEEDSVKVIMDMPGVDKDKISIRVSEDGKKLIISARDTDRRYYKEVDLPTEVDPSQSK
;
A
#
# COMPACT_ATOMS: atom_id res chain seq x y z
N MET A 1 -34.63 20.23 1.95
CA MET A 1 -34.32 18.93 1.31
C MET A 1 -33.07 18.98 0.41
N SER A 2 -32.11 19.92 0.57
CA SER A 2 -30.96 19.99 -0.38
C SER A 2 -29.76 19.10 -0.05
N TRP A 3 -29.63 18.64 1.20
CA TRP A 3 -28.42 17.94 1.66
C TRP A 3 -28.16 16.59 0.95
N PHE A 4 -29.22 15.86 0.57
CA PHE A 4 -29.08 14.58 -0.14
C PHE A 4 -28.69 14.79 -1.62
N GLU A 5 -29.20 15.82 -2.28
CA GLU A 5 -28.81 16.15 -3.67
C GLU A 5 -27.37 16.67 -3.76
N ASP A 6 -26.94 17.43 -2.75
CA ASP A 6 -25.55 17.93 -2.64
C ASP A 6 -24.56 16.76 -2.46
N ILE A 7 -24.93 15.76 -1.66
CA ILE A 7 -24.14 14.52 -1.46
C ILE A 7 -24.11 13.68 -2.75
N ASP A 8 -25.23 13.49 -3.42
CA ASP A 8 -25.29 12.71 -4.67
C ASP A 8 -24.47 13.36 -5.79
N ASN A 9 -24.50 14.68 -5.90
CA ASN A 9 -23.69 15.41 -6.87
C ASN A 9 -22.19 15.37 -6.52
N TRP A 10 -21.85 15.38 -5.23
CA TRP A 10 -20.48 15.17 -4.75
C TRP A 10 -19.98 13.76 -5.05
N PHE A 11 -20.79 12.72 -4.80
CA PHE A 11 -20.47 11.33 -5.15
C PHE A 11 -20.26 11.15 -6.64
N LYS A 12 -21.14 11.70 -7.49
CA LYS A 12 -20.97 11.65 -8.96
C LYS A 12 -19.67 12.31 -9.43
N ARG A 13 -19.31 13.45 -8.83
CA ARG A 13 -18.02 14.13 -9.11
C ARG A 13 -16.83 13.26 -8.71
N ILE A 14 -16.93 12.59 -7.57
CA ILE A 14 -15.89 11.69 -7.08
C ILE A 14 -15.77 10.47 -7.98
N GLN A 15 -16.88 9.81 -8.32
CA GLN A 15 -16.87 8.66 -9.25
C GLN A 15 -16.19 9.01 -10.57
N LYS A 16 -16.52 10.17 -11.15
CA LYS A 16 -15.85 10.62 -12.37
C LYS A 16 -14.35 10.85 -12.19
N TYR A 17 -13.93 11.42 -11.05
CA TYR A 17 -12.52 11.58 -10.72
C TYR A 17 -11.81 10.23 -10.57
N PHE A 18 -12.45 9.26 -9.91
CA PHE A 18 -11.93 7.89 -9.81
C PHE A 18 -11.80 7.23 -11.19
N GLU A 19 -12.81 7.33 -12.04
CA GLU A 19 -12.76 6.78 -13.41
C GLU A 19 -11.62 7.40 -14.24
N GLU A 20 -11.43 8.71 -14.14
CA GLU A 20 -10.32 9.42 -14.82
C GLU A 20 -8.96 8.96 -14.29
N LEU A 21 -8.83 8.85 -12.96
CA LEU A 21 -7.60 8.41 -12.30
C LEU A 21 -7.28 6.94 -12.60
N GLU A 22 -8.28 6.04 -12.54
CA GLU A 22 -8.13 4.63 -12.91
C GLU A 22 -7.60 4.50 -14.34
N ARG A 23 -8.17 5.25 -15.29
CA ARG A 23 -7.69 5.25 -16.68
C ARG A 23 -6.25 5.73 -16.79
N GLU A 24 -5.90 6.83 -16.13
CA GLU A 24 -4.51 7.34 -16.15
C GLU A 24 -3.52 6.31 -15.59
N MET A 25 -3.91 5.62 -14.52
CA MET A 25 -3.10 4.56 -13.90
C MET A 25 -2.98 3.32 -14.79
N GLU A 26 -4.06 2.89 -15.44
CA GLU A 26 -4.03 1.80 -16.43
C GLU A 26 -3.08 2.13 -17.59
N GLU A 27 -3.15 3.34 -18.13
CA GLU A 27 -2.27 3.80 -19.21
C GLU A 27 -0.79 3.89 -18.77
N GLU A 28 -0.53 4.28 -17.52
CA GLU A 28 0.81 4.27 -16.94
C GLU A 28 1.35 2.85 -16.77
N MET A 29 0.53 1.93 -16.25
CA MET A 29 0.89 0.52 -16.11
C MET A 29 1.14 -0.16 -17.47
N ASP A 30 0.32 0.13 -18.47
CA ASP A 30 0.49 -0.36 -19.84
C ASP A 30 1.80 0.14 -20.46
N ARG A 31 2.12 1.43 -20.30
CA ARG A 31 3.39 2.00 -20.75
C ARG A 31 4.58 1.34 -20.05
N MET A 32 4.47 1.14 -18.74
CA MET A 32 5.48 0.48 -17.93
C MET A 32 5.74 -0.95 -18.39
N MET A 33 4.68 -1.73 -18.64
CA MET A 33 4.77 -3.13 -19.07
C MET A 33 5.30 -3.28 -20.50
N ARG A 34 5.00 -2.34 -21.40
CA ARG A 34 5.57 -2.32 -22.77
C ARG A 34 7.10 -2.14 -22.77
N GLY A 35 7.66 -1.53 -21.73
CA GLY A 35 9.11 -1.36 -21.55
C GLY A 35 9.83 -2.58 -20.95
N VAL A 36 9.08 -3.60 -20.50
CA VAL A 36 9.63 -4.85 -19.95
C VAL A 36 9.63 -5.90 -21.06
N THR A 37 10.78 -6.12 -21.70
CA THR A 37 10.87 -7.16 -22.74
C THR A 37 10.90 -8.58 -22.13
N PRO A 38 10.35 -9.61 -22.81
CA PRO A 38 10.52 -11.01 -22.41
C PRO A 38 11.99 -11.47 -22.32
N GLU A 39 12.89 -10.74 -22.97
CA GLU A 39 14.35 -10.96 -22.93
C GLU A 39 14.99 -10.35 -21.66
N GLU A 40 14.48 -9.21 -21.18
CA GLU A 40 14.81 -8.63 -19.87
C GLU A 40 14.17 -9.41 -18.71
N GLU A 41 13.06 -10.12 -18.93
CA GLU A 41 12.53 -11.13 -17.99
C GLU A 41 13.52 -12.30 -17.79
N ARG A 42 14.20 -12.74 -18.87
CA ARG A 42 15.11 -13.89 -18.86
C ARG A 42 16.54 -13.58 -18.40
N SER A 43 17.00 -12.32 -18.49
CA SER A 43 18.42 -11.98 -18.37
C SER A 43 19.01 -11.87 -16.95
N GLY A 44 18.25 -12.19 -15.90
CA GLY A 44 18.80 -12.72 -14.64
C GLY A 44 20.02 -12.01 -14.02
N ARG A 45 20.12 -10.68 -14.08
CA ARG A 45 21.21 -9.96 -13.41
C ARG A 45 20.91 -9.78 -11.91
N GLY A 46 21.13 -10.84 -11.15
CA GLY A 46 21.72 -10.75 -9.80
C GLY A 46 20.85 -10.48 -8.58
N ARG A 47 19.52 -10.31 -8.70
CA ARG A 47 18.59 -10.39 -7.56
C ARG A 47 17.39 -11.23 -7.96
N ALA A 48 16.96 -12.14 -7.08
CA ALA A 48 15.75 -12.93 -7.30
C ALA A 48 14.60 -11.94 -7.59
N LYS A 49 14.05 -11.96 -8.80
CA LYS A 49 12.88 -11.13 -9.11
C LYS A 49 11.70 -11.66 -8.28
N PRO A 50 10.92 -10.78 -7.65
CA PRO A 50 9.74 -11.21 -6.89
C PRO A 50 8.77 -11.94 -7.81
N ARG A 51 8.14 -13.00 -7.29
CA ARG A 51 7.16 -13.79 -8.04
C ARG A 51 5.84 -13.06 -8.25
N TYR A 52 5.55 -12.08 -7.39
CA TYR A 52 4.35 -11.27 -7.45
C TYR A 52 4.69 -9.80 -7.63
N TYR A 53 3.90 -9.17 -8.51
CA TYR A 53 3.90 -7.73 -8.72
C TYR A 53 2.59 -7.20 -8.17
N TYR A 54 2.68 -6.34 -7.17
CA TYR A 54 1.57 -5.65 -6.52
C TYR A 54 1.77 -4.16 -6.72
N TYR A 55 0.76 -3.53 -7.32
CA TYR A 55 0.61 -2.08 -7.37
C TYR A 55 -0.81 -1.76 -6.93
N GLY A 56 -0.94 -0.87 -5.96
CA GLY A 56 -2.24 -0.45 -5.44
C GLY A 56 -2.18 0.95 -4.87
N PHE A 57 -3.35 1.53 -4.69
CA PHE A 57 -3.50 2.88 -4.17
C PHE A 57 -4.73 2.96 -3.25
N GLU A 58 -4.63 3.81 -2.25
CA GLU A 58 -5.71 4.17 -1.32
C GLU A 58 -6.06 5.64 -1.58
N ILE A 59 -7.33 5.91 -1.86
CA ILE A 59 -7.83 7.28 -2.01
C ILE A 59 -8.73 7.59 -0.82
N SER A 60 -8.36 8.61 -0.07
CA SER A 60 -9.14 9.14 1.05
C SER A 60 -9.56 10.58 0.79
N ILE A 61 -10.80 10.93 1.11
CA ILE A 61 -11.33 12.29 0.94
C ILE A 61 -11.79 12.78 2.31
N GLY A 62 -11.08 13.77 2.85
CA GLY A 62 -11.38 14.35 4.14
C GLY A 62 -12.47 15.44 4.08
N PRO A 63 -12.80 16.06 5.22
CA PRO A 63 -13.76 17.17 5.29
C PRO A 63 -13.35 18.42 4.47
N ASP A 64 -12.06 18.55 4.15
CA ASP A 64 -11.53 19.60 3.27
C ASP A 64 -11.84 19.34 1.78
N GLY A 65 -12.40 18.18 1.46
CA GLY A 65 -12.81 17.78 0.11
C GLY A 65 -11.64 17.51 -0.83
N LYS A 66 -10.40 17.47 -0.33
CA LYS A 66 -9.20 17.20 -1.15
C LYS A 66 -8.87 15.71 -1.10
N PRO A 67 -8.73 15.03 -2.26
CA PRO A 67 -8.31 13.63 -2.28
C PRO A 67 -6.85 13.52 -1.84
N ARG A 68 -6.57 12.50 -1.03
CA ARG A 68 -5.23 12.06 -0.64
C ARG A 68 -5.03 10.66 -1.18
N ILE A 69 -4.01 10.50 -2.00
CA ILE A 69 -3.64 9.23 -2.63
C ILE A 69 -2.41 8.69 -1.90
N LYS A 70 -2.46 7.44 -1.46
CA LYS A 70 -1.30 6.69 -0.96
C LYS A 70 -1.10 5.47 -1.85
N GLU A 71 0.13 5.20 -2.26
CA GLU A 71 0.47 3.99 -3.02
C GLU A 71 0.95 2.87 -2.07
N PHE A 72 0.80 1.62 -2.49
CA PHE A 72 1.34 0.44 -1.81
C PHE A 72 1.68 -0.67 -2.81
N GLY A 73 2.36 -1.71 -2.33
CA GLY A 73 2.84 -2.83 -3.14
C GLY A 73 4.35 -2.82 -3.30
N ASN A 74 4.84 -3.52 -4.33
CA ASN A 74 6.28 -3.60 -4.64
C ASN A 74 6.63 -3.06 -6.03
N VAL A 75 5.66 -2.54 -6.76
CA VAL A 75 5.89 -1.85 -8.04
C VAL A 75 5.68 -0.37 -7.83
N ARG A 76 6.70 0.43 -8.14
CA ARG A 76 6.62 1.89 -8.10
C ARG A 76 6.84 2.47 -9.50
N PRO A 77 5.86 3.21 -10.06
CA PRO A 77 6.03 3.88 -11.34
C PRO A 77 7.02 5.04 -11.20
N LYS A 78 8.22 4.90 -11.79
CA LYS A 78 9.25 5.95 -11.73
C LYS A 78 9.97 6.12 -13.07
N GLY A 79 9.57 7.15 -13.82
CA GLY A 79 10.16 7.43 -15.13
C GLY A 79 9.71 6.41 -16.18
N GLU A 80 10.60 6.04 -17.10
CA GLU A 80 10.25 5.12 -18.20
C GLU A 80 10.18 3.63 -17.79
N ARG A 81 10.71 3.27 -16.61
CA ARG A 81 10.77 1.88 -16.14
C ARG A 81 10.30 1.77 -14.67
N PRO A 82 9.60 0.70 -14.29
CA PRO A 82 9.25 0.45 -12.90
C PRO A 82 10.49 0.30 -12.02
N ILE A 83 10.40 0.77 -10.78
CA ILE A 83 11.19 0.17 -9.72
C ILE A 83 10.37 -0.98 -9.14
N ILE A 84 10.98 -2.16 -9.09
CA ILE A 84 10.36 -3.36 -8.52
C ILE A 84 11.18 -3.77 -7.30
N GLU A 85 10.55 -3.70 -6.14
CA GLU A 85 11.11 -4.12 -4.87
C GLU A 85 10.78 -5.60 -4.61
N GLU A 86 11.63 -6.28 -3.85
CA GLU A 86 11.43 -7.70 -3.57
C GLU A 86 10.37 -7.91 -2.48
N ASP A 87 10.23 -6.96 -1.56
CA ASP A 87 9.21 -6.94 -0.52
C ASP A 87 7.99 -6.14 -0.96
N ILE A 88 6.81 -6.69 -0.68
CA ILE A 88 5.51 -6.06 -0.91
C ILE A 88 5.20 -5.18 0.28
N GLU A 89 5.01 -3.88 0.05
CA GLU A 89 4.40 -3.03 1.06
C GLU A 89 2.90 -3.36 1.15
N PRO A 90 2.41 -3.87 2.29
CA PRO A 90 0.99 -4.14 2.48
C PRO A 90 0.20 -2.82 2.51
N LEU A 91 -1.07 -2.90 2.08
CA LEU A 91 -2.05 -1.88 2.43
C LEU A 91 -2.14 -1.81 3.96
N THR A 92 -2.14 -0.60 4.51
CA THR A 92 -2.10 -0.40 5.96
C THR A 92 -2.95 0.76 6.37
N ASP A 93 -3.77 0.54 7.39
CA ASP A 93 -4.49 1.59 8.08
C ASP A 93 -4.05 1.67 9.54
N VAL A 94 -4.00 2.89 10.07
CA VAL A 94 -3.55 3.19 11.44
C VAL A 94 -4.61 4.07 12.09
N ILE A 95 -5.24 3.54 13.12
CA ILE A 95 -6.34 4.19 13.84
C ILE A 95 -5.89 4.41 15.28
N GLU A 96 -5.91 5.67 15.70
CA GLU A 96 -5.71 6.05 17.10
C GLU A 96 -7.06 5.96 17.84
N GLU A 97 -7.09 5.17 18.90
CA GLU A 97 -8.20 5.07 19.86
C GLU A 97 -7.79 5.71 21.19
N GLU A 98 -8.71 5.88 22.14
CA GLU A 98 -8.45 6.58 23.41
C GLU A 98 -7.27 5.97 24.20
N ASP A 99 -7.20 4.63 24.28
CA ASP A 99 -6.19 3.90 25.07
C ASP A 99 -5.34 2.94 24.21
N SER A 100 -5.48 2.97 22.88
CA SER A 100 -4.79 2.01 22.01
C SER A 100 -4.52 2.53 20.59
N VAL A 101 -3.57 1.91 19.90
CA VAL A 101 -3.35 2.13 18.46
C VAL A 101 -3.66 0.84 17.73
N LYS A 102 -4.59 0.90 16.79
CA LYS A 102 -4.98 -0.23 15.95
C LYS A 102 -4.33 -0.12 14.58
N VAL A 103 -3.50 -1.10 14.24
CA VAL A 103 -2.87 -1.21 12.93
C VAL A 103 -3.48 -2.40 12.19
N ILE A 104 -3.99 -2.15 10.99
CA ILE A 104 -4.63 -3.15 10.13
C ILE A 104 -3.77 -3.29 8.87
N MET A 105 -3.41 -4.53 8.50
CA MET A 105 -2.57 -4.80 7.33
C MET A 105 -3.08 -5.99 6.52
N ASP A 106 -3.12 -5.81 5.19
CA ASP A 106 -3.50 -6.87 4.26
C ASP A 106 -2.26 -7.62 3.76
N MET A 107 -2.08 -8.86 4.24
CA MET A 107 -0.96 -9.73 3.88
C MET A 107 -1.46 -11.10 3.36
N PRO A 108 -2.11 -11.15 2.18
CA PRO A 108 -2.63 -12.39 1.63
C PRO A 108 -1.51 -13.38 1.30
N GLY A 109 -1.74 -14.67 1.58
CA GLY A 109 -0.82 -15.75 1.24
C GLY A 109 0.38 -15.90 2.18
N VAL A 110 0.29 -15.34 3.39
CA VAL A 110 1.28 -15.58 4.46
C VAL A 110 0.57 -16.15 5.68
N ASP A 111 1.11 -17.24 6.22
CA ASP A 111 0.61 -17.82 7.47
C ASP A 111 0.93 -16.93 8.68
N LYS A 112 0.03 -16.92 9.68
CA LYS A 112 0.13 -16.03 10.86
C LYS A 112 1.45 -16.21 11.63
N ASP A 113 1.95 -17.43 11.73
CA ASP A 113 3.19 -17.78 12.42
C ASP A 113 4.47 -17.31 11.70
N LYS A 114 4.36 -16.89 10.43
CA LYS A 114 5.45 -16.33 9.62
C LYS A 114 5.51 -14.80 9.64
N ILE A 115 4.67 -14.16 10.44
CA ILE A 115 4.63 -12.71 10.60
C ILE A 115 5.45 -12.33 11.84
N SER A 116 6.48 -11.50 11.64
CA SER A 116 7.27 -10.89 12.71
C SER A 116 6.86 -9.44 12.88
N ILE A 117 6.46 -9.09 14.10
CA ILE A 117 6.07 -7.74 14.51
C ILE A 117 7.04 -7.26 15.58
N ARG A 118 7.56 -6.05 15.44
CA ARG A 118 8.44 -5.41 16.43
C ARG A 118 8.06 -3.95 16.58
N VAL A 119 8.23 -3.40 17.77
CA VAL A 119 8.16 -1.96 18.01
C VAL A 119 9.59 -1.45 18.19
N SER A 120 9.89 -0.25 17.69
CA SER A 120 11.18 0.42 17.93
C SER A 120 11.40 0.69 19.42
N GLU A 121 12.66 0.89 19.81
CA GLU A 121 13.02 1.14 21.21
C GLU A 121 12.36 2.38 21.81
N ASP A 122 12.07 3.39 20.97
CA ASP A 122 11.38 4.63 21.36
C ASP A 122 9.85 4.52 21.30
N GLY A 123 9.31 3.34 21.01
CA GLY A 123 7.88 3.06 20.98
C GLY A 123 7.10 3.75 19.83
N LYS A 124 7.78 4.41 18.89
CA LYS A 124 7.14 5.27 17.87
C LYS A 124 7.02 4.63 16.49
N LYS A 125 7.59 3.46 16.28
CA LYS A 125 7.50 2.74 15.01
C LYS A 125 7.11 1.29 15.21
N LEU A 126 6.17 0.83 14.39
CA LEU A 126 5.85 -0.58 14.24
C LEU A 126 6.56 -1.10 12.97
N ILE A 127 7.37 -2.14 13.13
CA ILE A 127 8.13 -2.80 12.07
C ILE A 127 7.52 -4.18 11.85
N ILE A 128 7.02 -4.41 10.64
CA ILE A 128 6.36 -5.64 10.25
C ILE A 128 7.15 -6.26 9.11
N SER A 129 7.46 -7.54 9.26
CA SER A 129 8.07 -8.34 8.21
C SER A 129 7.40 -9.70 8.17
N ALA A 130 7.15 -10.22 6.98
CA ALA A 130 6.58 -11.54 6.82
C ALA A 130 7.18 -12.21 5.60
N ARG A 131 7.47 -13.51 5.70
CA ARG A 131 8.06 -14.27 4.61
C ARG A 131 7.44 -15.64 4.50
N ASP A 132 6.87 -15.91 3.33
CA ASP A 132 6.45 -17.23 2.91
C ASP A 132 7.22 -17.68 1.67
N THR A 133 6.83 -18.83 1.11
CA THR A 133 7.47 -19.49 -0.03
C THR A 133 7.60 -18.57 -1.24
N ASP A 134 6.59 -17.75 -1.49
CA ASP A 134 6.45 -16.98 -2.72
C ASP A 134 6.17 -15.49 -2.51
N ARG A 135 5.94 -15.05 -1.27
CA ARG A 135 5.62 -13.67 -0.91
C ARG A 135 6.49 -13.20 0.24
N ARG A 136 6.90 -11.94 0.16
CA ARG A 136 7.58 -11.25 1.26
C ARG A 136 6.93 -9.91 1.45
N TYR A 137 6.67 -9.56 2.71
CA TYR A 137 6.11 -8.28 3.10
C TYR A 137 7.09 -7.58 4.04
N TYR A 138 7.22 -6.27 3.85
CA TYR A 138 7.97 -5.41 4.75
C TYR A 138 7.29 -4.05 4.84
N LYS A 139 7.14 -3.52 6.06
CA LYS A 139 6.71 -2.14 6.27
C LYS A 139 7.17 -1.62 7.61
N GLU A 140 7.55 -0.36 7.62
CA GLU A 140 7.70 0.44 8.82
C GLU A 140 6.53 1.42 8.88
N VAL A 141 5.84 1.46 10.02
CA VAL A 141 4.70 2.33 10.25
C VAL A 141 5.06 3.28 11.38
N ASP A 142 5.05 4.58 11.08
CA ASP A 142 5.12 5.61 12.11
C ASP A 142 3.83 5.60 12.91
N LEU A 143 3.95 5.46 14.23
CA LEU A 143 2.81 5.44 15.16
C LEU A 143 2.49 6.87 15.61
N PRO A 144 1.20 7.19 15.81
CA PRO A 144 0.78 8.53 16.24
C PRO A 144 1.24 8.87 17.66
N THR A 145 1.50 7.85 18.47
CA THR A 145 1.96 7.96 19.86
C THR A 145 2.93 6.83 20.22
N GLU A 146 3.61 6.98 21.35
CA GLU A 146 4.47 5.94 21.92
C GLU A 146 3.62 4.78 22.45
N VAL A 147 3.98 3.54 22.09
CA VAL A 147 3.26 2.33 22.52
C VAL A 147 4.15 1.40 23.34
N ASP A 148 3.56 0.75 24.35
CA ASP A 148 4.22 -0.33 25.10
C ASP A 148 3.95 -1.70 24.43
N PRO A 149 4.97 -2.36 23.84
CA PRO A 149 4.78 -3.65 23.17
C PRO A 149 4.35 -4.78 24.12
N SER A 150 4.57 -4.65 25.43
CA SER A 150 4.15 -5.65 26.42
C SER A 150 2.63 -5.76 26.56
N GLN A 151 1.91 -4.72 26.16
CA GLN A 151 0.44 -4.63 26.22
C GLN A 151 -0.24 -5.00 24.88
N SER A 152 0.53 -5.51 23.91
CA SER A 152 0.00 -5.92 22.60
C SER A 152 -0.89 -7.17 22.69
N LYS A 153 -1.80 -7.32 21.71
CA LYS A 153 -2.77 -8.42 21.61
C LYS A 153 -2.69 -9.12 20.26
#